data_AF-A0A7C7PS55-F1
#
_entry.id   AF-A0A7C7PS55-F1
#
_cell.length_a   1.000
_cell.length_b   1.000
_cell.length_c   1.000
_cell.angle_alpha   90.00
_cell.angle_beta   90.00
_cell.angle_gamma   90.00
#
_symmetry.space_group_name_H-M   'P 1'
#
loop_
_entity.id
_entity.type
_entity.pdbx_description
1 polymer ?
#
loop_
_entity_poly.entity_id
_entity_poly.type
_entity_poly.pdbx_seq_one_letter_code
_entity_poly.pdbx_strand_id
1 'polypeptide(L)'
;MRLGEVAKLLGAHLRGDPSIEISGVSSPTNPKPATLVFCQDERDEVRAKRGNPAALVLQKDTDYPNYLRVKDVRYALALFLERMYPENHPEGISDRAVVEEGAKLGKSVYVGPFVYIGKNVVLEDGVKVYPFSYVGEDSYIGEGTVLFSGVCVYPRTVIGKGVRIHSGSVIGADGFGYHVGKEGIRKLTHIGNVIVEDGVEIGANTTIDRALIDSTRIGKMTKIDNLVMIAHNCDVGEANIIVSLLTPPPPKHVQKLVEDIRKP
;
A
#
# COMPACT_ATOMS: atom_id res chain seq x y z
N MET A 1 -3.77 19.84 -16.47
CA MET A 1 -3.79 18.96 -17.67
C MET A 1 -5.06 19.26 -18.45
N ARG A 2 -5.05 19.24 -19.79
CA ARG A 2 -6.26 19.49 -20.58
C ARG A 2 -7.14 18.25 -20.67
N LEU A 3 -8.45 18.42 -20.80
CA LEU A 3 -9.42 17.31 -20.82
C LEU A 3 -9.14 16.30 -21.95
N GLY A 4 -8.67 16.78 -23.12
CA GLY A 4 -8.24 15.90 -24.21
C GLY A 4 -6.99 15.06 -23.91
N GLU A 5 -6.08 15.55 -23.07
CA GLU A 5 -4.92 14.78 -22.60
C GLU A 5 -5.35 13.73 -21.58
N VAL A 6 -6.29 14.06 -20.69
CA VAL A 6 -6.90 13.10 -19.77
C VAL A 6 -7.62 12.00 -20.55
N ALA A 7 -8.38 12.35 -21.59
CA ALA A 7 -9.05 11.35 -22.42
C ALA A 7 -8.07 10.32 -23.01
N LYS A 8 -6.90 10.78 -23.49
CA LYS A 8 -5.83 9.90 -23.99
C LYS A 8 -5.24 9.04 -22.88
N LEU A 9 -4.92 9.62 -21.72
CA LEU A 9 -4.40 8.91 -20.55
C LEU A 9 -5.32 7.75 -20.14
N LEU A 10 -6.64 8.00 -20.15
CA LEU A 10 -7.65 7.04 -19.69
C LEU A 10 -8.16 6.09 -20.78
N GLY A 11 -7.69 6.24 -22.02
CA GLY A 11 -8.27 5.53 -23.17
C GLY A 11 -9.77 5.80 -23.34
N ALA A 12 -10.23 6.99 -22.95
CA ALA A 12 -11.63 7.36 -22.87
C ALA A 12 -12.16 7.95 -24.17
N HIS A 13 -13.45 7.74 -24.43
CA HIS A 13 -14.15 8.48 -25.48
C HIS A 13 -14.62 9.83 -24.91
N LEU A 14 -14.05 10.92 -25.42
CA LEU A 14 -14.37 12.28 -25.01
C LEU A 14 -15.61 12.82 -25.73
N ARG A 15 -16.50 13.46 -24.97
CA ARG A 15 -17.57 14.35 -25.44
C ARG A 15 -17.47 15.69 -24.72
N GLY A 16 -17.57 16.79 -25.44
CA GLY A 16 -17.37 18.15 -24.92
C GLY A 16 -16.08 18.79 -25.43
N ASP A 17 -15.62 19.84 -24.76
CA ASP A 17 -14.46 20.64 -25.18
C ASP A 17 -13.12 20.04 -24.68
N PRO A 18 -12.22 19.58 -25.58
CA PRO A 18 -10.93 19.00 -25.19
C PRO A 18 -9.96 20.02 -24.57
N SER A 19 -10.21 21.32 -24.71
CA SER A 19 -9.30 22.38 -24.27
C SER A 19 -9.45 22.74 -22.78
N ILE A 20 -10.54 22.29 -22.14
CA ILE A 20 -10.84 22.56 -20.73
C ILE A 20 -9.67 22.14 -19.85
N GLU A 21 -9.24 23.04 -18.97
CA GLU A 21 -8.23 22.74 -17.97
C GLU A 21 -8.81 21.98 -16.78
N ILE A 22 -8.16 20.87 -16.45
CA ILE A 22 -8.47 20.05 -15.29
C ILE A 22 -7.42 20.33 -14.21
N SER A 23 -7.89 20.81 -13.06
CA SER A 23 -7.08 21.14 -11.89
C SER A 23 -6.97 19.98 -10.89
N GLY A 24 -7.83 18.97 -10.99
CA GLY A 24 -7.80 17.80 -10.11
C GLY A 24 -9.06 16.95 -10.17
N VAL A 25 -9.35 16.26 -9.07
CA VAL A 25 -10.53 15.41 -8.87
C VAL A 25 -11.34 15.89 -7.66
N SER A 26 -12.66 15.68 -7.70
CA SER A 26 -13.55 15.86 -6.55
C SER A 26 -14.48 14.68 -6.37
N SER A 27 -14.97 14.44 -5.16
CA SER A 27 -15.92 13.37 -4.90
C SER A 27 -17.30 13.67 -5.49
N PRO A 28 -18.10 12.66 -5.83
CA PRO A 28 -19.50 12.86 -6.24
C PRO A 28 -20.33 13.61 -5.21
N THR A 29 -20.01 13.50 -3.91
CA THR A 29 -20.74 14.17 -2.82
C THR A 29 -20.34 15.63 -2.59
N ASN A 30 -19.16 16.04 -3.04
CA ASN A 30 -18.67 17.42 -2.93
C ASN A 30 -17.96 17.86 -4.23
N PRO A 31 -18.69 17.88 -5.36
CA PRO A 31 -18.15 18.31 -6.65
C PRO A 31 -17.64 19.75 -6.60
N LYS A 32 -16.50 20.01 -7.24
CA LYS A 32 -15.88 21.34 -7.31
C LYS A 32 -15.76 21.78 -8.78
N PRO A 33 -15.76 23.10 -9.07
CA PRO A 33 -15.42 23.59 -10.39
C PRO A 33 -13.99 23.17 -10.81
N ALA A 34 -13.73 23.10 -12.11
CA ALA A 34 -12.43 22.76 -12.70
C ALA A 34 -11.89 21.33 -12.40
N THR A 35 -12.65 20.46 -11.73
CA THR A 35 -12.24 19.08 -11.42
C THR A 35 -13.00 18.03 -12.24
N LEU A 36 -12.45 16.83 -12.29
CA LEU A 36 -13.17 15.64 -12.73
C LEU A 36 -13.95 15.01 -11.57
N VAL A 37 -15.09 14.40 -11.89
CA VAL A 37 -15.82 13.53 -10.97
C VAL A 37 -16.01 12.15 -11.60
N PHE A 38 -15.42 11.14 -10.98
CA PHE A 38 -15.53 9.75 -11.37
C PHE A 38 -16.80 9.15 -10.75
N CYS A 39 -17.77 8.78 -11.59
CA CYS A 39 -19.09 8.33 -11.16
C CYS A 39 -19.20 6.80 -11.31
N GLN A 40 -19.33 6.08 -10.19
CA GLN A 40 -19.45 4.61 -10.21
C GLN A 40 -20.86 4.15 -10.55
N ASP A 41 -21.86 4.93 -10.15
CA ASP A 41 -23.27 4.65 -10.37
C ASP A 41 -24.06 5.93 -10.67
N GLU A 42 -25.36 5.78 -10.93
CA GLU A 42 -26.25 6.90 -11.24
C GLU A 42 -26.42 7.88 -10.07
N ARG A 43 -26.26 7.42 -8.83
CA ARG A 43 -26.36 8.30 -7.65
C ARG A 43 -25.16 9.22 -7.58
N ASP A 44 -23.97 8.72 -7.91
CA ASP A 44 -22.78 9.56 -8.05
C ASP A 44 -22.98 10.60 -9.14
N GLU A 45 -23.49 10.20 -10.32
CA GLU A 45 -23.77 11.12 -11.43
C GLU A 45 -24.72 12.25 -11.01
N VAL A 46 -25.85 11.90 -10.39
CA VAL A 46 -26.85 12.87 -9.91
C VAL A 46 -26.25 13.84 -8.89
N ARG A 47 -25.40 13.36 -7.98
CA ARG A 47 -24.75 14.22 -6.99
C ARG A 47 -23.68 15.10 -7.62
N ALA A 48 -22.89 14.55 -8.53
CA ALA A 48 -21.82 15.26 -9.23
C ALA A 48 -22.34 16.46 -10.02
N LYS A 49 -23.44 16.28 -10.78
CA LYS A 49 -24.05 17.34 -11.58
C LYS A 49 -24.45 18.58 -10.76
N ARG A 50 -24.75 18.42 -9.46
CA ARG A 50 -25.21 19.53 -8.59
C ARG A 50 -24.15 20.59 -8.33
N GLY A 51 -22.86 20.26 -8.40
CA GLY A 51 -21.77 21.24 -8.17
C GLY A 51 -20.94 21.56 -9.40
N ASN A 52 -21.48 21.30 -10.60
CA ASN A 52 -20.92 21.73 -11.88
C ASN A 52 -19.40 21.49 -12.04
N PRO A 53 -18.92 20.23 -11.93
CA PRO A 53 -17.52 19.91 -12.20
C PRO A 53 -17.15 20.17 -13.67
N ALA A 54 -15.86 20.21 -13.98
CA ALA A 54 -15.41 20.44 -15.36
C ALA A 54 -15.89 19.34 -16.32
N ALA A 55 -15.79 18.07 -15.89
CA ALA A 55 -16.31 16.94 -16.62
C ALA A 55 -16.61 15.74 -15.71
N LEU A 56 -17.48 14.85 -16.19
CA LEU A 56 -17.79 13.58 -15.53
C LEU A 56 -17.01 12.44 -16.19
N VAL A 57 -16.63 11.42 -15.42
CA VAL A 57 -16.04 10.17 -15.93
C VAL A 57 -16.94 9.01 -15.56
N LEU A 58 -17.48 8.30 -16.56
CA LEU A 58 -18.52 7.28 -16.37
C LEU A 58 -18.50 6.22 -17.49
N GLN A 59 -19.31 5.16 -17.37
CA GLN A 59 -19.36 4.06 -18.36
C GLN A 59 -20.35 4.27 -19.52
N LYS A 60 -21.28 5.21 -19.38
CA LYS A 60 -22.35 5.46 -20.35
C LYS A 60 -22.33 6.91 -20.85
N ASP A 61 -23.12 7.18 -21.88
CA ASP A 61 -23.39 8.55 -22.27
C ASP A 61 -24.30 9.22 -21.23
N THR A 62 -24.13 10.54 -21.06
CA THR A 62 -24.90 11.33 -20.10
C THR A 62 -25.26 12.68 -20.69
N ASP A 63 -26.37 13.22 -20.22
CA ASP A 63 -26.73 14.62 -20.43
C ASP A 63 -25.91 15.52 -19.50
N TYR A 64 -24.64 15.76 -19.89
CA TYR A 64 -23.74 16.71 -19.27
C TYR A 64 -22.79 17.28 -20.33
N PRO A 65 -22.43 18.58 -20.30
CA PRO A 65 -21.70 19.21 -21.40
C PRO A 65 -20.35 18.56 -21.74
N ASN A 66 -19.62 18.10 -20.71
CA ASN A 66 -18.30 17.48 -20.88
C ASN A 66 -18.22 16.17 -20.11
N TYR A 67 -17.92 15.07 -20.79
CA TYR A 67 -17.70 13.79 -20.13
C TYR A 67 -16.71 12.89 -20.87
N LEU A 68 -16.10 11.99 -20.10
CA LEU A 68 -15.22 10.93 -20.55
C LEU A 68 -15.92 9.59 -20.33
N ARG A 69 -16.16 8.86 -21.41
CA ARG A 69 -16.70 7.50 -21.33
C ARG A 69 -15.56 6.47 -21.29
N VAL A 70 -15.51 5.71 -20.21
CA VAL A 70 -14.47 4.68 -19.95
C VAL A 70 -15.09 3.31 -19.73
N LYS A 71 -14.32 2.23 -19.91
CA LYS A 71 -14.80 0.87 -19.63
C LYS A 71 -14.88 0.58 -18.13
N ASP A 72 -13.90 1.07 -17.37
CA ASP A 72 -13.81 0.87 -15.92
C ASP A 72 -13.47 2.20 -15.25
N VAL A 73 -14.40 2.72 -14.45
CA VAL A 73 -14.26 4.01 -13.78
C VAL A 73 -13.25 3.94 -12.63
N ARG A 74 -13.14 2.81 -11.93
CA ARG A 74 -12.16 2.67 -10.83
C ARG A 74 -10.75 2.61 -11.37
N TYR A 75 -10.55 1.82 -12.42
CA TYR A 75 -9.25 1.75 -13.09
C TYR A 75 -8.85 3.11 -13.68
N ALA A 76 -9.79 3.80 -14.34
CA ALA A 76 -9.55 5.14 -14.85
C ALA A 76 -9.20 6.15 -13.73
N LEU A 77 -9.88 6.04 -12.57
CA LEU A 77 -9.54 6.85 -11.40
C LEU A 77 -8.12 6.56 -10.91
N ALA A 78 -7.72 5.28 -10.82
CA ALA A 78 -6.38 4.90 -10.40
C ALA A 78 -5.29 5.51 -11.32
N LEU A 79 -5.44 5.37 -12.64
CA LEU A 79 -4.52 5.96 -13.62
C LEU A 79 -4.45 7.48 -13.52
N PHE A 80 -5.60 8.13 -13.33
CA PHE A 80 -5.64 9.59 -13.18
C PHE A 80 -4.93 10.04 -11.92
N LEU A 81 -5.19 9.37 -10.79
CA LEU A 81 -4.59 9.71 -9.50
C LEU A 81 -3.07 9.54 -9.54
N GLU A 82 -2.57 8.42 -10.07
CA GLU A 82 -1.14 8.16 -10.23
C GLU A 82 -0.45 9.26 -11.05
N ARG A 83 -1.08 9.70 -12.14
CA ARG A 83 -0.50 10.70 -13.03
C ARG A 83 -0.56 12.14 -12.49
N MET A 84 -1.63 12.48 -11.79
CA MET A 84 -1.89 13.84 -11.29
C MET A 84 -1.30 14.11 -9.91
N TYR A 85 -1.17 13.07 -9.10
CA TYR A 85 -0.68 13.15 -7.73
C TYR A 85 0.48 12.15 -7.53
N PRO A 86 1.59 12.31 -8.28
CA PRO A 86 2.75 11.44 -8.10
C PRO A 86 3.29 11.59 -6.67
N GLU A 87 3.66 10.47 -6.05
CA GLU A 87 4.34 10.48 -4.77
C GLU A 87 5.75 11.03 -4.96
N ASN A 88 6.04 12.17 -4.32
CA ASN A 88 7.39 12.72 -4.28
C ASN A 88 8.12 12.16 -3.06
N HIS A 89 9.07 11.26 -3.30
CA HIS A 89 9.93 10.74 -2.24
C HIS A 89 11.23 11.54 -2.14
N PRO A 90 11.74 11.80 -0.93
CA PRO A 90 13.06 12.38 -0.76
C PRO A 90 14.16 11.40 -1.22
N GLU A 91 15.37 11.92 -1.31
CA GLU A 91 16.60 11.18 -1.59
C GLU A 91 17.69 11.62 -0.61
N GLY A 92 18.70 10.77 -0.42
CA GLY A 92 19.83 11.01 0.44
C GLY A 92 19.74 10.31 1.79
N ILE A 93 20.86 10.32 2.51
CA ILE A 93 21.02 9.65 3.79
C ILE A 93 21.14 10.74 4.84
N SER A 94 20.28 10.71 5.87
CA SER A 94 20.39 11.62 6.99
C SER A 94 21.66 11.35 7.79
N ASP A 95 22.34 12.42 8.21
CA ASP A 95 23.40 12.43 9.21
C ASP A 95 23.02 11.82 10.59
N ARG A 96 21.72 11.72 10.88
CA ARG A 96 21.16 11.10 12.08
C ARG A 96 20.74 9.63 11.88
N ALA A 97 20.99 9.06 10.69
CA ALA A 97 20.82 7.63 10.47
C ALA A 97 22.07 6.87 10.92
N VAL A 98 21.88 5.64 11.36
CA VAL A 98 22.98 4.70 11.61
C VAL A 98 22.99 3.68 10.48
N VAL A 99 24.12 3.59 9.78
CA VAL A 99 24.35 2.60 8.73
C VAL A 99 25.59 1.81 9.12
N GLU A 100 25.40 0.54 9.43
CA GLU A 100 26.47 -0.35 9.88
C GLU A 100 27.43 -0.76 8.76
N GLU A 101 28.60 -1.27 9.17
CA GLU A 101 29.62 -1.77 8.25
C GLU A 101 29.08 -2.87 7.33
N GLY A 102 29.53 -2.87 6.08
CA GLY A 102 29.16 -3.86 5.07
C GLY A 102 27.80 -3.63 4.41
N ALA A 103 27.00 -2.67 4.89
CA ALA A 103 25.75 -2.28 4.23
C ALA A 103 26.03 -1.72 2.82
N LYS A 104 25.21 -2.13 1.85
CA LYS A 104 25.31 -1.72 0.44
C LYS A 104 24.07 -0.93 0.07
N LEU A 105 24.27 0.29 -0.39
CA LEU A 105 23.20 1.22 -0.73
C LEU A 105 23.27 1.57 -2.22
N GLY A 106 22.15 1.37 -2.92
CA GLY A 106 21.97 1.73 -4.31
C GLY A 106 21.91 3.25 -4.55
N LYS A 107 21.61 3.62 -5.80
CA LYS A 107 21.41 5.01 -6.23
C LYS A 107 20.05 5.52 -5.78
N SER A 108 19.96 6.83 -5.56
CA SER A 108 18.70 7.51 -5.24
C SER A 108 17.94 6.90 -4.04
N VAL A 109 18.67 6.25 -3.12
CA VAL A 109 18.08 5.77 -1.87
C VAL A 109 17.72 6.94 -0.96
N TYR A 110 16.76 6.71 -0.09
CA TYR A 110 16.49 7.59 1.04
C TYR A 110 16.61 6.83 2.34
N VAL A 111 17.38 7.37 3.28
CA VAL A 111 17.49 6.87 4.64
C VAL A 111 17.22 8.03 5.59
N GLY A 112 16.02 8.05 6.18
CA GLY A 112 15.56 9.12 7.05
C GLY A 112 16.32 9.20 8.38
N PRO A 113 16.18 10.31 9.13
CA PRO A 113 16.76 10.44 10.46
C PRO A 113 16.30 9.33 11.39
N PHE A 114 17.20 8.87 12.26
CA PHE A 114 16.95 7.83 13.26
C PHE A 114 16.57 6.46 12.68
N VAL A 115 16.86 6.23 11.41
CA VAL A 115 16.84 4.88 10.83
C VAL A 115 18.09 4.13 11.26
N TYR A 116 17.93 2.83 11.55
CA TYR A 116 19.04 1.91 11.75
C TYR A 116 19.08 0.89 10.61
N ILE A 117 20.20 0.85 9.88
CA ILE A 117 20.50 -0.13 8.85
C ILE A 117 21.60 -1.06 9.37
N GLY A 118 21.27 -2.33 9.57
CA GLY A 118 22.16 -3.35 10.11
C GLY A 118 23.28 -3.78 9.17
N LYS A 119 24.18 -4.61 9.70
CA LYS A 119 25.36 -5.12 8.96
C LYS A 119 24.95 -5.89 7.72
N ASN A 120 25.72 -5.74 6.65
CA ASN A 120 25.52 -6.42 5.36
C ASN A 120 24.13 -6.24 4.72
N VAL A 121 23.31 -5.31 5.20
CA VAL A 121 22.02 -5.03 4.58
C VAL A 121 22.24 -4.52 3.17
N VAL A 122 21.39 -4.99 2.24
CA VAL A 122 21.38 -4.50 0.86
C VAL A 122 20.11 -3.71 0.64
N LEU A 123 20.26 -2.42 0.32
CA LEU A 123 19.18 -1.59 -0.21
C LEU A 123 19.47 -1.32 -1.68
N GLU A 124 18.63 -1.81 -2.58
CA GLU A 124 18.74 -1.58 -4.02
C GLU A 124 18.38 -0.15 -4.43
N ASP A 125 18.50 0.16 -5.72
CA ASP A 125 18.22 1.49 -6.27
C ASP A 125 16.80 1.97 -5.93
N GLY A 126 16.70 3.26 -5.56
CA GLY A 126 15.42 3.92 -5.28
C GLY A 126 14.73 3.49 -3.99
N VAL A 127 15.31 2.61 -3.17
CA VAL A 127 14.73 2.20 -1.87
C VAL A 127 14.58 3.41 -0.94
N LYS A 128 13.41 3.52 -0.29
CA LYS A 128 13.09 4.59 0.66
C LYS A 128 12.82 4.00 2.04
N VAL A 129 13.64 4.35 3.02
CA VAL A 129 13.46 3.98 4.42
C VAL A 129 13.19 5.24 5.25
N TYR A 130 11.94 5.39 5.67
CA TYR A 130 11.47 6.57 6.41
C TYR A 130 11.90 6.54 7.89
N PRO A 131 11.83 7.69 8.61
CA PRO A 131 12.35 7.83 9.96
C PRO A 131 11.89 6.75 10.94
N PHE A 132 12.74 6.45 11.93
CA PHE A 132 12.48 5.52 13.03
C PHE A 132 12.31 4.05 12.61
N SER A 133 12.59 3.71 11.36
CA SER A 133 12.56 2.32 10.89
C SER A 133 13.86 1.58 11.23
N TYR A 134 13.75 0.27 11.42
CA TYR A 134 14.85 -0.65 11.70
C TYR A 134 14.94 -1.70 10.60
N VAL A 135 16.13 -1.90 10.04
CA VAL A 135 16.40 -2.99 9.09
C VAL A 135 17.53 -3.85 9.64
N GLY A 136 17.19 -5.07 10.06
CA GLY A 136 18.12 -6.00 10.68
C GLY A 136 19.16 -6.55 9.72
N GLU A 137 20.28 -6.99 10.28
CA GLU A 137 21.43 -7.52 9.54
C GLU A 137 21.09 -8.60 8.50
N ASP A 138 21.90 -8.67 7.45
CA ASP A 138 21.78 -9.62 6.34
C ASP A 138 20.41 -9.59 5.62
N SER A 139 19.64 -8.52 5.78
CA SER A 139 18.38 -8.33 5.07
C SER A 139 18.61 -7.74 3.68
N TYR A 140 17.71 -8.05 2.75
CA TYR A 140 17.73 -7.56 1.38
C TYR A 140 16.43 -6.84 1.06
N ILE A 141 16.53 -5.62 0.52
CA ILE A 141 15.39 -4.78 0.13
C ILE A 141 15.53 -4.40 -1.34
N GLY A 142 14.59 -4.87 -2.16
CA GLY A 142 14.60 -4.70 -3.60
C GLY A 142 14.25 -3.30 -4.10
N GLU A 143 14.58 -3.05 -5.36
CA GLU A 143 14.49 -1.77 -6.05
C GLU A 143 13.12 -1.07 -5.88
N GLY A 144 13.14 0.23 -5.61
CA GLY A 144 11.93 1.05 -5.50
C GLY A 144 11.01 0.73 -4.32
N THR A 145 11.43 -0.15 -3.40
CA THR A 145 10.64 -0.48 -2.20
C THR A 145 10.62 0.68 -1.21
N VAL A 146 9.46 0.89 -0.58
CA VAL A 146 9.21 1.95 0.39
C VAL A 146 8.82 1.36 1.73
N LEU A 147 9.66 1.60 2.74
CA LEU A 147 9.39 1.33 4.15
C LEU A 147 8.98 2.66 4.80
N PHE A 148 7.71 2.81 5.17
CA PHE A 148 7.23 3.99 5.88
C PHE A 148 7.75 4.04 7.33
N SER A 149 7.45 5.13 8.03
CA SER A 149 8.08 5.44 9.32
C SER A 149 7.76 4.38 10.39
N GLY A 150 8.77 3.95 11.13
CA GLY A 150 8.60 2.99 12.23
C GLY A 150 8.35 1.55 11.78
N VAL A 151 8.70 1.19 10.55
CA VAL A 151 8.70 -0.21 10.10
C VAL A 151 9.89 -0.94 10.72
N CYS A 152 9.64 -2.13 11.27
CA CYS A 152 10.67 -2.99 11.83
C CYS A 152 10.84 -4.24 10.95
N VAL A 153 12.01 -4.39 10.33
CA VAL A 153 12.41 -5.56 9.55
C VAL A 153 13.47 -6.33 10.34
N TYR A 154 13.15 -7.55 10.75
CA TYR A 154 14.07 -8.42 11.48
C TYR A 154 15.16 -9.00 10.56
N PRO A 155 16.29 -9.47 11.13
CA PRO A 155 17.42 -9.98 10.36
C PRO A 155 17.08 -11.08 9.36
N ARG A 156 17.85 -11.15 8.26
CA ARG A 156 17.74 -12.13 7.17
C ARG A 156 16.41 -12.11 6.40
N THR A 157 15.66 -11.01 6.51
CA THR A 157 14.41 -10.84 5.77
C THR A 157 14.69 -10.42 4.33
N VAL A 158 13.96 -11.01 3.39
CA VAL A 158 14.08 -10.68 1.95
C VAL A 158 12.80 -9.98 1.51
N ILE A 159 12.91 -8.76 1.03
CA ILE A 159 11.81 -7.97 0.48
C ILE A 159 12.12 -7.64 -0.98
N GLY A 160 11.17 -7.95 -1.87
CA GLY A 160 11.28 -7.77 -3.32
C GLY A 160 11.20 -6.32 -3.76
N LYS A 161 10.94 -6.13 -5.06
CA LYS A 161 10.90 -4.83 -5.73
C LYS A 161 9.53 -4.16 -5.62
N GLY A 162 9.50 -2.83 -5.53
CA GLY A 162 8.28 -2.03 -5.52
C GLY A 162 7.31 -2.41 -4.40
N VAL A 163 7.83 -2.96 -3.29
CA VAL A 163 7.03 -3.31 -2.12
C VAL A 163 6.74 -2.04 -1.33
N ARG A 164 5.57 -1.97 -0.69
CA ARG A 164 5.20 -0.87 0.20
C ARG A 164 4.82 -1.41 1.57
N ILE A 165 5.48 -0.95 2.62
CA ILE A 165 5.21 -1.39 4.00
C ILE A 165 4.89 -0.19 4.86
N HIS A 166 3.64 -0.11 5.32
CA HIS A 166 3.13 1.02 6.09
C HIS A 166 3.57 1.00 7.56
N SER A 167 3.49 2.18 8.17
CA SER A 167 4.03 2.48 9.49
C SER A 167 3.63 1.49 10.57
N GLY A 168 4.57 1.20 11.48
CA GLY A 168 4.37 0.32 12.63
C GLY A 168 4.31 -1.18 12.30
N SER A 169 4.43 -1.55 11.03
CA SER A 169 4.48 -2.97 10.64
C SER A 169 5.76 -3.65 11.12
N VAL A 170 5.64 -4.93 11.50
CA VAL A 170 6.76 -5.75 11.98
C VAL A 170 6.90 -6.98 11.10
N ILE A 171 8.06 -7.15 10.49
CA ILE A 171 8.35 -8.23 9.55
C ILE A 171 9.49 -9.09 10.11
N GLY A 172 9.21 -10.36 10.37
CA GLY A 172 10.16 -11.35 10.82
C GLY A 172 10.32 -11.49 12.33
N ALA A 173 9.32 -11.09 13.12
CA ALA A 173 9.26 -11.42 14.54
C ALA A 173 9.19 -12.94 14.77
N ASP A 174 9.48 -13.39 16.00
CA ASP A 174 9.29 -14.79 16.37
C ASP A 174 7.80 -15.14 16.42
N GLY A 175 7.44 -16.27 15.80
CA GLY A 175 6.09 -16.80 15.90
C GLY A 175 5.76 -17.46 17.23
N PHE A 176 4.49 -17.84 17.38
CA PHE A 176 3.99 -18.54 18.56
C PHE A 176 4.36 -20.04 18.57
N GLY A 177 5.64 -20.33 18.75
CA GLY A 177 6.18 -21.69 18.79
C GLY A 177 6.58 -22.12 20.20
N TYR A 178 5.79 -23.01 20.82
CA TYR A 178 6.07 -23.57 22.15
C TYR A 178 5.76 -25.06 22.21
N HIS A 179 6.64 -25.83 22.85
CA HIS A 179 6.35 -27.21 23.25
C HIS A 179 5.88 -27.24 24.70
N VAL A 180 4.74 -27.89 24.96
CA VAL A 180 4.20 -28.10 26.30
C VAL A 180 4.38 -29.57 26.66
N GLY A 181 5.25 -29.84 27.63
CA GLY A 181 5.60 -31.19 28.04
C GLY A 181 5.65 -31.36 29.56
N LYS A 182 6.04 -32.56 30.02
CA LYS A 182 6.14 -32.89 31.45
C LYS A 182 7.13 -31.98 32.21
N GLU A 183 8.12 -31.43 31.52
CA GLU A 183 9.09 -30.49 32.09
C GLU A 183 8.65 -29.02 32.03
N GLY A 184 7.42 -28.74 31.60
CA GLY A 184 6.88 -27.39 31.44
C GLY A 184 6.88 -26.90 29.99
N ILE A 185 6.90 -25.58 29.83
CA ILE A 185 6.81 -24.89 28.54
C ILE A 185 8.22 -24.59 28.02
N ARG A 186 8.54 -25.04 26.81
CA ARG A 186 9.81 -24.74 26.12
C ARG A 186 9.54 -23.94 24.86
N LYS A 187 10.26 -22.81 24.68
CA LYS A 187 10.20 -22.01 23.45
C LYS A 187 10.86 -22.77 22.30
N LEU A 188 10.22 -22.78 21.15
CA LEU A 188 10.83 -23.19 19.89
C LEU A 188 11.50 -21.96 19.26
N THR A 189 12.83 -21.98 19.19
CA THR A 189 13.60 -20.90 18.58
C THR A 189 13.34 -20.85 17.08
N HIS A 190 12.84 -19.72 16.58
CA HIS A 190 12.63 -19.52 15.16
C HIS A 190 13.95 -19.09 14.51
N ILE A 191 14.45 -19.93 13.61
CA ILE A 191 15.72 -19.70 12.90
C ILE A 191 15.50 -19.29 11.44
N GLY A 192 14.29 -19.49 10.92
CA GLY A 192 13.89 -19.17 9.56
C GLY A 192 13.83 -17.68 9.26
N ASN A 193 13.17 -17.28 8.18
CA ASN A 193 13.02 -15.87 7.80
C ASN A 193 11.64 -15.56 7.22
N VAL A 194 11.51 -14.35 6.66
CA VAL A 194 10.36 -13.91 5.86
C VAL A 194 10.85 -13.57 4.46
N ILE A 195 10.07 -13.98 3.46
CA ILE A 195 10.23 -13.60 2.06
C ILE A 195 8.98 -12.86 1.62
N VAL A 196 9.12 -11.60 1.23
CA VAL A 196 8.08 -10.77 0.63
C VAL A 196 8.43 -10.53 -0.83
N GLU A 197 7.59 -10.97 -1.76
CA GLU A 197 7.84 -10.82 -3.19
C GLU A 197 7.46 -9.45 -3.75
N ASP A 198 7.73 -9.25 -5.05
CA ASP A 198 7.57 -7.97 -5.73
C ASP A 198 6.12 -7.44 -5.70
N GLY A 199 5.99 -6.12 -5.60
CA GLY A 199 4.72 -5.40 -5.70
C GLY A 199 3.73 -5.66 -4.57
N VAL A 200 4.17 -6.32 -3.50
CA VAL A 200 3.35 -6.53 -2.30
C VAL A 200 3.10 -5.20 -1.58
N GLU A 201 1.91 -5.03 -1.02
CA GLU A 201 1.59 -3.92 -0.12
C GLU A 201 1.15 -4.46 1.24
N ILE A 202 1.74 -3.91 2.31
CA ILE A 202 1.49 -4.30 3.69
C ILE A 202 1.00 -3.07 4.45
N GLY A 203 -0.24 -3.13 4.93
CA GLY A 203 -0.91 -2.09 5.70
C GLY A 203 -0.28 -1.83 7.06
N ALA A 204 -0.68 -0.74 7.70
CA ALA A 204 -0.10 -0.27 8.95
C ALA A 204 -0.34 -1.24 10.10
N ASN A 205 0.65 -1.34 11.00
CA ASN A 205 0.63 -2.23 12.17
C ASN A 205 0.33 -3.70 11.83
N THR A 206 0.66 -4.14 10.62
CA THR A 206 0.58 -5.55 10.24
C THR A 206 1.83 -6.28 10.70
N THR A 207 1.65 -7.51 11.18
CA THR A 207 2.72 -8.33 11.72
C THR A 207 2.86 -9.61 10.91
N ILE A 208 4.07 -9.92 10.46
CA ILE A 208 4.40 -11.13 9.70
C ILE A 208 5.53 -11.84 10.42
N ASP A 209 5.25 -12.99 11.02
CA ASP A 209 6.24 -13.75 11.77
C ASP A 209 7.17 -14.53 10.83
N ARG A 210 8.44 -14.65 11.23
CA ARG A 210 9.39 -15.54 10.55
C ARG A 210 9.02 -16.99 10.76
N ALA A 211 9.34 -17.85 9.80
CA ALA A 211 9.14 -19.28 9.95
C ALA A 211 10.04 -19.90 11.03
N LEU A 212 9.64 -21.05 11.53
CA LEU A 212 10.44 -21.79 12.52
C LEU A 212 11.80 -22.21 11.94
N ILE A 213 11.83 -22.77 10.72
CA ILE A 213 13.05 -23.28 10.07
C ILE A 213 13.29 -22.61 8.72
N ASP A 214 12.29 -22.64 7.84
CA ASP A 214 12.39 -22.15 6.45
C ASP A 214 11.98 -20.67 6.33
N SER A 215 10.97 -20.38 5.52
CA SER A 215 10.48 -19.03 5.27
C SER A 215 8.96 -18.95 5.46
N THR A 216 8.49 -17.86 6.07
CA THR A 216 7.12 -17.38 5.84
C THR A 216 7.14 -16.60 4.53
N ARG A 217 6.23 -16.89 3.61
CA ARG A 217 6.26 -16.34 2.24
C ARG A 217 5.01 -15.54 1.93
N ILE A 218 5.19 -14.36 1.37
CA ILE A 218 4.12 -13.51 0.83
C ILE A 218 4.33 -13.36 -0.67
N GLY A 219 3.42 -13.93 -1.44
CA GLY A 219 3.49 -13.99 -2.88
C GLY A 219 3.24 -12.65 -3.57
N LYS A 220 3.83 -12.52 -4.76
CA LYS A 220 3.86 -11.33 -5.61
C LYS A 220 2.50 -10.64 -5.74
N MET A 221 2.47 -9.30 -5.79
CA MET A 221 1.25 -8.48 -5.96
C MET A 221 0.17 -8.64 -4.87
N THR A 222 0.44 -9.35 -3.77
CA THR A 222 -0.51 -9.47 -2.66
C THR A 222 -0.71 -8.12 -1.94
N LYS A 223 -1.94 -7.80 -1.57
CA LYS A 223 -2.32 -6.59 -0.82
C LYS A 223 -2.89 -6.99 0.53
N ILE A 224 -2.20 -6.57 1.60
CA ILE A 224 -2.54 -6.88 2.98
C ILE A 224 -2.97 -5.58 3.66
N ASP A 225 -4.16 -5.58 4.24
CA ASP A 225 -4.70 -4.43 4.96
C ASP A 225 -3.97 -4.21 6.30
N ASN A 226 -4.36 -3.15 7.00
CA ASN A 226 -3.85 -2.79 8.31
C ASN A 226 -4.24 -3.85 9.36
N LEU A 227 -3.43 -3.96 10.42
CA LEU A 227 -3.75 -4.82 11.58
C LEU A 227 -4.02 -6.28 11.20
N VAL A 228 -3.35 -6.79 10.17
CA VAL A 228 -3.35 -8.21 9.83
C VAL A 228 -2.22 -8.91 10.60
N MET A 229 -2.46 -10.16 10.98
CA MET A 229 -1.45 -11.05 11.53
C MET A 229 -1.22 -12.22 10.58
N ILE A 230 0.02 -12.38 10.10
CA ILE A 230 0.47 -13.57 9.36
C ILE A 230 1.43 -14.35 10.26
N ALA A 231 1.01 -15.55 10.65
CA ALA A 231 1.79 -16.40 11.54
C ALA A 231 2.99 -17.05 10.83
N HIS A 232 3.87 -17.63 11.63
CA HIS A 232 5.06 -18.34 11.16
C HIS A 232 4.68 -19.48 10.19
N ASN A 233 5.52 -19.72 9.18
CA ASN A 233 5.36 -20.79 8.19
C ASN A 233 4.16 -20.63 7.24
N CYS A 234 3.43 -19.52 7.26
CA CYS A 234 2.42 -19.24 6.24
C CYS A 234 3.09 -19.10 4.86
N ASP A 235 2.42 -19.66 3.85
CA ASP A 235 2.76 -19.48 2.43
C ASP A 235 1.54 -18.89 1.72
N VAL A 236 1.55 -17.57 1.56
CA VAL A 236 0.51 -16.81 0.86
C VAL A 236 0.89 -16.75 -0.61
N GLY A 237 0.01 -17.23 -1.49
CA GLY A 237 0.23 -17.19 -2.94
C GLY A 237 0.26 -15.77 -3.52
N GLU A 238 0.29 -15.68 -4.84
CA GLU A 238 0.33 -14.40 -5.56
C GLU A 238 -1.05 -13.73 -5.67
N ALA A 239 -1.05 -12.40 -5.79
CA ALA A 239 -2.20 -11.54 -6.09
C ALA A 239 -3.39 -11.68 -5.13
N ASN A 240 -3.12 -12.00 -3.86
CA ASN A 240 -4.17 -12.09 -2.83
C ASN A 240 -4.59 -10.69 -2.35
N ILE A 241 -5.84 -10.58 -1.89
CA ILE A 241 -6.35 -9.41 -1.16
C ILE A 241 -6.77 -9.87 0.23
N ILE A 242 -6.04 -9.46 1.27
CA ILE A 242 -6.30 -9.81 2.66
C ILE A 242 -6.78 -8.55 3.38
N VAL A 243 -8.06 -8.55 3.77
CA VAL A 243 -8.71 -7.42 4.45
C VAL A 243 -8.81 -7.68 5.96
N SER A 244 -8.80 -6.62 6.76
CA SER A 244 -8.95 -6.72 8.21
C SER A 244 -9.88 -5.66 8.74
N LEU A 245 -10.59 -5.99 9.81
CA LEU A 245 -11.52 -5.11 10.52
C LEU A 245 -12.66 -4.56 9.63
N LEU A 246 -13.60 -3.89 10.28
CA LEU A 246 -14.73 -3.27 9.61
C LEU A 246 -14.34 -1.86 9.15
N THR A 247 -14.39 -1.60 7.85
CA THR A 247 -14.52 -0.23 7.34
C THR A 247 -16.02 0.05 7.24
N PRO A 248 -16.66 0.71 8.22
CA PRO A 248 -18.04 1.11 8.02
C PRO A 248 -18.09 2.04 6.79
N PRO A 249 -19.08 1.89 5.90
CA PRO A 249 -19.26 2.84 4.81
C PRO A 249 -19.41 4.27 5.39
N PRO A 250 -18.88 5.31 4.72
CA PRO A 250 -19.03 6.69 5.18
C PRO A 250 -20.52 7.06 5.30
N PRO A 251 -20.85 7.96 6.24
CA PRO A 251 -21.74 7.67 7.35
C PRO A 251 -23.15 7.27 6.90
N LYS A 252 -23.50 6.00 7.12
CA LYS A 252 -24.88 5.61 7.39
C LYS A 252 -24.88 4.68 8.59
N HIS A 253 -25.11 5.27 9.76
CA HIS A 253 -25.51 4.61 11.00
C HIS A 253 -24.70 3.37 11.38
N VAL A 254 -23.67 3.55 12.22
CA VAL A 254 -23.18 2.47 13.09
C VAL A 254 -24.29 2.18 14.10
N GLN A 255 -25.20 1.27 13.75
CA GLN A 255 -26.12 0.64 14.67
C GLN A 255 -26.10 -0.87 14.41
N LYS A 256 -25.67 -1.60 15.44
CA LYS A 256 -25.63 -3.07 15.57
C LYS A 256 -24.75 -3.84 14.57
N LEU A 257 -23.52 -4.12 15.01
CA LEU A 257 -22.90 -5.41 14.75
C LEU A 257 -22.05 -5.84 15.97
N VAL A 258 -22.74 -6.20 17.05
CA VAL A 258 -22.21 -7.11 18.07
C VAL A 258 -23.33 -8.11 18.30
N GLU A 259 -23.28 -9.24 17.60
CA GLU A 259 -23.97 -10.46 17.98
C GLU A 259 -23.28 -11.63 17.27
N ASP A 260 -22.93 -12.64 18.08
CA ASP A 260 -22.60 -14.02 17.74
C ASP A 260 -21.18 -14.42 17.29
N ILE A 261 -20.19 -14.14 18.15
CA ILE A 261 -19.14 -15.15 18.41
C ILE A 261 -19.18 -15.52 19.89
N ARG A 262 -20.13 -16.39 20.24
CA ARG A 262 -20.06 -17.14 21.49
C ARG A 262 -20.72 -18.51 21.34
N LYS A 263 -19.88 -19.51 21.63
CA LYS A 263 -20.15 -20.89 22.11
C LYS A 263 -20.07 -21.99 21.04
N PRO A 264 -19.69 -23.20 21.47
CA PRO A 264 -18.48 -23.57 22.24
C PRO A 264 -17.55 -24.46 21.42
#